data_AF-A0A7V6ZK30-F1
#
_entry.id   AF-A0A7V6ZK30-F1
#
_cell.length_a   1.000
_cell.length_b   1.000
_cell.length_c   1.000
_cell.angle_alpha   90.00
_cell.angle_beta   90.00
_cell.angle_gamma   90.00
#
_symmetry.space_group_name_H-M   'P 1'
#
loop_
_entity.id
_entity.type
_entity.pdbx_description
1 polymer ?
#
loop_
_entity_poly.entity_id
_entity_poly.type
_entity_poly.pdbx_seq_one_letter_code
_entity_poly.pdbx_strand_id
1 'polypeptide(L)'
;MEDRVVILPRNWQAAEAATPPGDLDRFIPEGFSLGGPAIVRPWDSIDAAFRTTGYYGVDQRSADPILSAPSELPCGGTLYFDEHAMGPHFAPMLDALGIHRRLTEFAVFAGRSEDTVRDRYLEQVRLVSHAALRQLFGVPAPAVAALGAQKANLEEGILSFIEGQRRRWSDHRALAGKLGGDGDWAKERLAFGLFVENGNWQVVRVWSRPWLLTK
;
A
#
# COMPACT_ATOMS: atom_id res chain seq x y z
N MET A 1 3.86 -14.38 9.89
CA MET A 1 4.37 -13.68 8.69
C MET A 1 5.76 -14.18 8.34
N GLU A 2 6.66 -14.29 9.32
CA GLU A 2 8.10 -14.54 9.15
C GLU A 2 8.47 -15.84 8.40
N ASP A 3 7.62 -16.89 8.40
CA ASP A 3 7.99 -18.15 7.72
C ASP A 3 7.62 -18.20 6.21
N ARG A 4 6.75 -17.30 5.74
CA ARG A 4 6.17 -17.39 4.39
C ARG A 4 6.54 -16.22 3.47
N VAL A 5 6.86 -15.07 4.05
CA VAL A 5 7.20 -13.85 3.31
C VAL A 5 8.46 -13.24 3.92
N VAL A 6 9.43 -12.93 3.06
CA VAL A 6 10.66 -12.24 3.46
C VAL A 6 10.39 -10.74 3.52
N ILE A 7 10.59 -10.15 4.70
CA ILE A 7 10.44 -8.72 4.92
C ILE A 7 11.80 -8.05 4.73
N LEU A 8 11.84 -7.04 3.87
CA LEU A 8 13.01 -6.19 3.65
C LEU A 8 13.05 -5.03 4.66
N PRO A 9 14.25 -4.53 5.01
CA PRO A 9 14.37 -3.39 5.91
C PRO A 9 13.78 -2.12 5.28
N ARG A 10 13.20 -1.22 6.10
CA ARG A 10 12.62 0.06 5.63
C ARG A 10 13.63 0.92 4.87
N ASN A 11 14.89 0.87 5.29
CA ASN A 11 16.00 1.62 4.67
C ASN A 11 16.72 0.80 3.58
N TRP A 12 16.06 -0.16 2.92
CA TRP A 12 16.68 -0.95 1.86
C TRP A 12 17.23 -0.03 0.73
N GLN A 13 18.55 0.09 0.67
CA GLN A 13 19.26 1.10 -0.13
C GLN A 13 19.51 0.69 -1.59
N ALA A 14 18.70 -0.19 -2.16
CA ALA A 14 18.88 -0.61 -3.55
C ALA A 14 18.44 0.46 -4.57
N ALA A 15 17.94 1.62 -4.13
CA ALA A 15 17.41 2.68 -4.96
C ALA A 15 17.99 4.06 -4.59
N GLU A 16 18.39 4.84 -5.60
CA GLU A 16 18.63 6.30 -5.50
C GLU A 16 17.31 7.09 -5.72
N ALA A 17 16.15 6.50 -5.41
CA ALA A 17 14.86 7.12 -5.67
C ALA A 17 14.53 8.23 -4.66
N ALA A 18 13.87 9.30 -5.13
CA ALA A 18 13.38 10.38 -4.28
C ALA A 18 12.35 9.93 -3.22
N THR A 19 11.73 8.76 -3.41
CA THR A 19 10.93 8.05 -2.39
C THR A 19 11.33 6.58 -2.44
N PRO A 20 12.09 6.07 -1.46
CA PRO A 20 12.50 4.67 -1.47
C PRO A 20 11.29 3.75 -1.25
N PRO A 21 11.29 2.51 -1.75
CA PRO A 21 10.14 1.61 -1.67
C PRO A 21 9.73 1.28 -0.22
N GLY A 22 10.68 1.30 0.71
CA GLY A 22 10.45 1.12 2.15
C GLY A 22 10.05 2.39 2.93
N ASP A 23 9.90 3.54 2.26
CA ASP A 23 9.34 4.75 2.87
C ASP A 23 7.82 4.63 2.99
N LEU A 24 7.39 4.13 4.14
CA LEU A 24 5.97 3.92 4.48
C LEU A 24 5.25 5.21 4.88
N ASP A 25 5.94 6.35 4.97
CA ASP A 25 5.32 7.62 5.37
C ASP A 25 4.78 8.39 4.16
N ARG A 26 5.14 7.94 2.94
CA ARG A 26 4.67 8.49 1.67
C ARG A 26 3.86 7.46 0.91
N PHE A 27 2.92 7.91 0.07
CA PHE A 27 2.18 7.06 -0.86
C PHE A 27 2.70 7.23 -2.29
N ILE A 28 2.63 6.16 -3.06
CA ILE A 28 2.82 6.22 -4.51
C ILE A 28 1.47 6.51 -5.15
N PRO A 29 1.36 7.51 -6.04
CA PRO A 29 0.11 7.74 -6.77
C PRO A 29 -0.09 6.70 -7.87
N GLU A 30 -1.34 6.55 -8.31
CA GLU A 30 -1.71 5.72 -9.45
C GLU A 30 -1.08 6.26 -10.76
N GLY A 31 -0.88 5.38 -11.73
CA GLY A 31 -0.33 5.73 -13.05
C GLY A 31 0.96 4.99 -13.40
N PHE A 32 1.48 5.25 -14.61
CA PHE A 32 2.56 4.44 -15.18
C PHE A 32 3.97 4.95 -14.86
N SER A 33 4.10 6.19 -14.40
CA SER A 33 5.40 6.87 -14.24
C SER A 33 6.27 6.81 -15.50
N LEU A 34 5.64 6.71 -16.68
CA LEU A 34 6.33 6.82 -17.94
C LEU A 34 6.53 8.32 -18.21
N GLY A 35 7.70 8.68 -18.73
CA GLY A 35 7.84 9.97 -19.41
C GLY A 35 6.85 9.97 -20.55
N GLY A 36 5.70 10.61 -20.36
CA GLY A 36 4.62 10.57 -21.34
C GLY A 36 5.13 11.09 -22.69
N PRO A 37 4.73 10.48 -23.83
CA PRO A 37 4.95 11.09 -25.13
C PRO A 37 4.49 12.55 -25.10
N ALA A 38 5.27 13.43 -25.73
CA ALA A 38 4.84 14.80 -25.95
C ALA A 38 3.55 14.76 -26.79
N ILE A 39 2.41 15.09 -26.18
CA ILE A 39 1.14 15.18 -26.89
C ILE A 39 1.02 16.60 -27.39
N VAL A 40 1.24 16.79 -28.70
CA VAL A 40 0.98 18.07 -29.38
C VAL A 40 -0.49 18.08 -29.80
N ARG A 41 -1.33 18.89 -29.14
CA ARG A 41 -2.71 19.10 -29.61
C ARG A 41 -2.71 20.08 -30.79
N PRO A 42 -3.70 20.03 -31.69
CA PRO A 42 -3.75 20.91 -32.88
C PRO A 42 -3.74 22.41 -32.57
N TRP A 43 -4.08 22.79 -31.33
CA TRP A 43 -4.17 24.16 -30.86
C TRP A 43 -3.09 24.54 -29.81
N ASP A 44 -2.18 23.62 -29.49
CA ASP A 44 -1.07 23.95 -28.58
C ASP A 44 -0.03 24.78 -29.33
N SER A 45 0.54 25.80 -28.68
CA SER A 45 1.77 26.40 -29.16
C SER A 45 2.93 25.40 -29.00
N ILE A 46 3.94 25.49 -29.86
CA ILE A 46 5.14 24.63 -29.76
C ILE A 46 5.74 24.71 -28.34
N ASP A 47 5.82 25.90 -27.75
CA ASP A 47 6.29 26.10 -26.38
C ASP A 47 5.39 25.43 -25.32
N ALA A 48 4.06 25.39 -25.53
CA ALA A 48 3.14 24.73 -24.61
C ALA A 48 3.27 23.20 -24.67
N ALA A 49 3.43 22.63 -25.86
CA ALA A 49 3.56 21.18 -26.05
C ALA A 49 4.83 20.59 -25.42
N PHE A 50 5.91 21.38 -25.34
CA PHE A 50 7.15 20.99 -24.65
C PHE A 50 7.16 21.31 -23.14
N ARG A 51 6.19 22.07 -22.62
CA ARG A 51 6.04 22.38 -21.18
C ARG A 51 5.01 21.49 -20.48
N THR A 52 4.08 20.87 -21.22
CA THR A 52 3.16 19.88 -20.65
C THR A 52 3.93 18.64 -20.21
N THR A 53 4.08 18.50 -18.89
CA THR A 53 4.61 17.29 -18.26
C THR A 53 3.67 16.12 -18.49
N GLY A 54 4.14 15.15 -19.28
CA GLY A 54 3.66 13.78 -19.50
C GLY A 54 2.20 13.44 -19.18
N TYR A 55 1.39 13.27 -20.23
CA TYR A 55 0.01 12.76 -20.16
C TYR A 55 -0.10 11.35 -19.51
N TYR A 56 0.96 10.53 -19.64
CA TYR A 56 1.06 9.19 -19.03
C TYR A 56 1.93 9.17 -17.75
N GLY A 57 2.06 10.34 -17.12
CA GLY A 57 2.81 10.52 -15.90
C GLY A 57 2.11 9.95 -14.67
N VAL A 58 2.66 10.26 -13.50
CA VAL A 58 2.00 10.03 -12.22
C VAL A 58 1.24 11.31 -11.88
N ASP A 59 -0.03 11.20 -11.49
CA ASP A 59 -0.82 12.37 -11.07
C ASP A 59 -0.22 13.05 -9.83
N GLN A 60 -0.47 14.36 -9.69
CA GLN A 60 -0.01 15.11 -8.51
C GLN A 60 -0.66 14.54 -7.24
N ARG A 61 0.14 14.40 -6.18
CA ARG A 61 -0.33 13.92 -4.87
C ARG A 61 -1.34 14.89 -4.27
N SER A 62 -2.50 14.38 -3.86
CA SER A 62 -3.46 15.10 -3.03
C SER A 62 -3.72 14.34 -1.71
N ALA A 63 -3.99 15.08 -0.64
CA ALA A 63 -4.46 14.47 0.62
C ALA A 63 -5.95 14.12 0.56
N ASP A 64 -6.68 14.68 -0.40
CA ASP A 64 -8.09 14.41 -0.62
C ASP A 64 -8.24 13.12 -1.44
N PRO A 65 -8.92 12.08 -0.91
CA PRO A 65 -9.06 10.80 -1.59
C PRO A 65 -9.88 10.86 -2.88
N ILE A 66 -10.77 11.85 -3.04
CA ILE A 66 -11.55 12.07 -4.27
C ILE A 66 -10.68 12.76 -5.32
N LEU A 67 -9.89 13.76 -4.92
CA LEU A 67 -8.98 14.45 -5.85
C LEU A 67 -7.72 13.64 -6.17
N SER A 68 -7.39 12.65 -5.35
CA SER A 68 -6.31 11.68 -5.61
C SER A 68 -6.74 10.53 -6.52
N ALA A 69 -8.02 10.39 -6.84
CA ALA A 69 -8.47 9.43 -7.83
C ALA A 69 -7.91 9.85 -9.21
N PRO A 70 -7.17 8.98 -9.92
CA PRO A 70 -6.64 9.32 -11.24
C PRO A 70 -7.74 9.72 -12.19
N SER A 71 -7.47 10.77 -12.97
CA SER A 71 -8.46 11.31 -13.91
C SER A 71 -8.74 10.38 -15.10
N GLU A 72 -7.83 9.43 -15.37
CA GLU A 72 -7.84 8.62 -16.60
C GLU A 72 -8.07 7.12 -16.38
N LEU A 73 -8.17 6.66 -15.12
CA LEU A 73 -8.27 5.24 -14.77
C LEU A 73 -9.27 5.00 -13.64
N PRO A 74 -9.88 3.80 -13.56
CA PRO A 74 -10.60 3.41 -12.35
C PRO A 74 -9.64 3.42 -11.15
N CYS A 75 -9.98 4.15 -10.10
CA CYS A 75 -9.11 4.37 -8.94
C CYS A 75 -9.14 3.20 -7.94
N GLY A 76 -7.99 2.93 -7.30
CA GLY A 76 -7.91 2.08 -6.10
C GLY A 76 -8.53 2.79 -4.89
N GLY A 77 -9.49 2.15 -4.24
CA GLY A 77 -10.14 2.67 -3.02
C GLY A 77 -9.41 2.23 -1.76
N THR A 78 -9.52 3.04 -0.69
CA THR A 78 -9.21 2.55 0.66
C THR A 78 -10.41 1.77 1.20
N LEU A 79 -10.18 0.53 1.59
CA LEU A 79 -11.18 -0.30 2.25
C LEU A 79 -10.84 -0.44 3.74
N TYR A 80 -11.81 -0.16 4.60
CA TYR A 80 -11.72 -0.51 6.02
C TYR A 80 -12.64 -1.69 6.32
N PHE A 81 -12.14 -2.63 7.10
CA PHE A 81 -12.90 -3.79 7.53
C PHE A 81 -12.47 -4.24 8.94
N ASP A 82 -13.37 -4.92 9.63
CA ASP A 82 -13.10 -5.44 10.96
C ASP A 82 -12.36 -6.79 10.90
N GLU A 83 -11.97 -7.30 12.05
CA GLU A 83 -11.29 -8.59 12.17
C GLU A 83 -12.12 -9.82 11.71
N HIS A 84 -13.42 -9.67 11.47
CA HIS A 84 -14.35 -10.76 11.10
C HIS A 84 -14.69 -10.77 9.61
N ALA A 85 -14.42 -9.69 8.88
CA ALA A 85 -14.72 -9.55 7.46
C ALA A 85 -13.97 -10.54 6.53
N MET A 86 -13.05 -11.33 7.07
CA MET A 86 -12.24 -12.31 6.33
C MET A 86 -12.98 -13.65 6.20
N GLY A 87 -13.61 -13.86 5.05
CA GLY A 87 -14.35 -15.08 4.71
C GLY A 87 -14.31 -15.39 3.21
N PRO A 88 -15.30 -16.12 2.64
CA PRO A 88 -15.32 -16.51 1.22
C PRO A 88 -15.34 -15.31 0.26
N HIS A 89 -15.59 -14.11 0.75
CA HIS A 89 -15.65 -12.87 -0.03
C HIS A 89 -14.29 -12.16 -0.16
N PHE A 90 -13.25 -12.61 0.55
CA PHE A 90 -11.96 -11.90 0.55
C PHE A 90 -11.25 -11.93 -0.80
N ALA A 91 -11.09 -13.11 -1.41
CA ALA A 91 -10.47 -13.23 -2.72
C ALA A 91 -11.24 -12.45 -3.82
N PRO A 92 -12.58 -12.59 -3.94
CA PRO A 92 -13.37 -11.75 -4.85
C PRO A 92 -13.22 -10.25 -4.62
N MET A 93 -13.09 -9.82 -3.36
CA MET A 93 -12.86 -8.41 -3.01
C MET A 93 -11.48 -7.93 -3.49
N LEU A 94 -10.42 -8.74 -3.32
CA LEU A 94 -9.10 -8.42 -3.87
C LEU A 94 -9.14 -8.32 -5.40
N ASP A 95 -9.83 -9.24 -6.06
CA ASP A 95 -10.03 -9.21 -7.52
C ASP A 95 -10.76 -7.92 -7.95
N ALA A 96 -11.80 -7.52 -7.22
CA ALA A 96 -12.54 -6.27 -7.48
C ALA A 96 -11.71 -5.00 -7.28
N LEU A 97 -10.69 -5.05 -6.41
CA LEU A 97 -9.72 -3.98 -6.21
C LEU A 97 -8.58 -4.00 -7.26
N GLY A 98 -8.60 -4.93 -8.22
CA GLY A 98 -7.56 -5.05 -9.25
C GLY A 98 -6.25 -5.64 -8.73
N ILE A 99 -6.28 -6.31 -7.58
CA ILE A 99 -5.08 -6.93 -6.99
C ILE A 99 -4.80 -8.26 -7.69
N HIS A 100 -3.59 -8.41 -8.24
CA HIS A 100 -3.09 -9.63 -8.86
C HIS A 100 -2.69 -10.65 -7.79
N ARG A 101 -3.70 -11.23 -7.12
CA ARG A 101 -3.53 -12.08 -5.93
C ARG A 101 -2.57 -13.26 -6.06
N ARG A 102 -2.35 -13.78 -7.28
CA ARG A 102 -1.41 -14.89 -7.55
C ARG A 102 0.04 -14.46 -7.78
N LEU A 103 0.35 -13.17 -7.75
CA LEU A 103 1.70 -12.65 -7.93
C LEU A 103 2.61 -13.13 -6.78
N THR A 104 3.77 -13.71 -7.12
CA THR A 104 4.80 -14.15 -6.16
C THR A 104 6.07 -13.30 -6.21
N GLU A 105 6.27 -12.55 -7.30
CA GLU A 105 7.40 -11.65 -7.50
C GLU A 105 7.13 -10.27 -6.88
N PHE A 106 7.23 -10.21 -5.56
CA PHE A 106 7.05 -8.98 -4.79
C PHE A 106 7.99 -8.89 -3.60
N ALA A 107 8.31 -7.67 -3.20
CA ALA A 107 8.98 -7.34 -1.95
C ALA A 107 7.98 -6.87 -0.90
N VAL A 108 8.30 -7.08 0.38
CA VAL A 108 7.50 -6.60 1.49
C VAL A 108 8.33 -5.72 2.40
N PHE A 109 7.78 -4.55 2.74
CA PHE A 109 8.33 -3.62 3.70
C PHE A 109 7.35 -3.46 4.85
N ALA A 110 7.82 -3.51 6.09
CA ALA A 110 6.97 -3.41 7.27
C ALA A 110 7.39 -2.25 8.17
N GLY A 111 6.43 -1.67 8.87
CA GLY A 111 6.65 -0.62 9.85
C GLY A 111 5.65 -0.67 10.99
N ARG A 112 6.11 -0.33 12.20
CA ARG A 112 5.28 -0.17 13.39
C ARG A 112 5.18 1.31 13.72
N SER A 113 4.01 1.75 14.19
CA SER A 113 3.83 3.09 14.72
C SER A 113 4.40 3.21 16.13
N GLU A 114 5.10 4.32 16.39
CA GLU A 114 5.55 4.70 17.73
C GLU A 114 4.50 5.57 18.46
N ASP A 115 3.64 6.25 17.70
CA ASP A 115 2.53 7.08 18.20
C ASP A 115 1.24 6.73 17.46
N THR A 116 0.54 5.73 17.98
CA THR A 116 -0.65 5.14 17.36
C THR A 116 -1.86 6.09 17.35
N VAL A 117 -1.85 7.14 18.18
CA VAL A 117 -2.89 8.18 18.21
C VAL A 117 -2.69 9.14 17.05
N ARG A 118 -1.45 9.60 16.84
CA ARG A 118 -1.11 10.48 15.72
C ARG A 118 -1.18 9.76 14.38
N ASP A 119 -0.57 8.59 14.30
CA ASP A 119 -0.37 7.87 13.05
C ASP A 119 -1.62 7.06 12.63
N ARG A 120 -2.53 6.78 13.59
CA ARG A 120 -3.81 6.07 13.38
C ARG A 120 -3.69 4.63 12.86
N TYR A 121 -2.53 3.99 13.02
CA TYR A 121 -2.30 2.57 12.76
C TYR A 121 -1.40 1.95 13.83
N LEU A 122 -1.39 0.62 13.95
CA LEU A 122 -0.49 -0.14 14.83
C LEU A 122 0.75 -0.57 14.04
N GLU A 123 0.51 -1.35 12.99
CA GLU A 123 1.52 -1.79 12.04
C GLU A 123 0.98 -1.69 10.62
N GLN A 124 1.89 -1.46 9.68
CA GLN A 124 1.59 -1.42 8.26
C GLN A 124 2.62 -2.24 7.48
N VAL A 125 2.18 -2.83 6.39
CA VAL A 125 3.05 -3.46 5.40
C VAL A 125 2.72 -2.93 4.01
N ARG A 126 3.75 -2.75 3.21
CA ARG A 126 3.67 -2.43 1.80
C ARG A 126 4.24 -3.60 1.00
N LEU A 127 3.42 -4.14 0.11
CA LEU A 127 3.77 -5.17 -0.86
C LEU A 127 4.01 -4.48 -2.21
N VAL A 128 5.18 -4.68 -2.79
CA VAL A 128 5.64 -3.97 -4.00
C VAL A 128 6.08 -5.00 -5.02
N SER A 129 5.43 -5.06 -6.19
CA SER A 129 5.87 -5.98 -7.24
C SER A 129 7.31 -5.71 -7.68
N HIS A 130 7.99 -6.73 -8.19
CA HIS A 130 9.31 -6.58 -8.81
C HIS A 130 9.28 -5.60 -10.00
N ALA A 131 8.17 -5.55 -10.74
CA ALA A 131 7.99 -4.59 -11.82
C ALA A 131 7.96 -3.15 -11.29
N ALA A 132 7.22 -2.90 -10.20
CA ALA A 132 7.20 -1.60 -9.53
C ALA A 132 8.59 -1.19 -9.03
N LEU A 133 9.33 -2.10 -8.39
CA LEU A 133 10.70 -1.82 -7.92
C LEU A 133 11.60 -1.31 -9.04
N ARG A 134 11.50 -1.92 -10.24
CA ARG A 134 12.30 -1.49 -11.39
C ARG A 134 11.82 -0.18 -11.98
N GLN A 135 10.52 -0.04 -12.22
CA GLN A 135 9.96 1.02 -13.06
C GLN A 135 9.63 2.28 -12.27
N LEU A 136 9.09 2.14 -11.05
CA LEU A 136 8.71 3.27 -10.21
C LEU A 136 9.86 3.71 -9.29
N PHE A 137 10.62 2.74 -8.77
CA PHE A 137 11.66 3.00 -7.78
C PHE A 137 13.08 2.94 -8.36
N GLY A 138 13.23 2.71 -9.66
CA GLY A 138 14.54 2.71 -10.34
C GLY A 138 15.54 1.68 -9.80
N VAL A 139 15.07 0.63 -9.12
CA VAL A 139 15.95 -0.40 -8.56
C VAL A 139 16.61 -1.17 -9.71
N PRO A 140 17.95 -1.33 -9.72
CA PRO A 140 18.64 -2.07 -10.76
C PRO A 140 18.11 -3.50 -10.90
N ALA A 141 17.95 -3.97 -12.15
CA ALA A 141 17.43 -5.31 -12.43
C ALA A 141 18.18 -6.44 -11.71
N PRO A 142 19.53 -6.42 -11.57
CA PRO A 142 20.24 -7.44 -10.79
C PRO A 142 19.84 -7.45 -9.31
N ALA A 143 19.60 -6.29 -8.71
CA ALA A 143 19.20 -6.19 -7.31
C ALA A 143 17.77 -6.72 -7.08
N VAL A 144 16.85 -6.47 -8.03
CA VAL A 144 15.50 -7.05 -7.98
C VAL A 144 15.53 -8.56 -8.21
N ALA A 145 16.34 -9.05 -9.15
CA ALA A 145 16.47 -10.47 -9.41
C ALA A 145 17.01 -11.25 -8.19
N ALA A 146 17.92 -10.64 -7.42
CA ALA A 146 18.47 -11.23 -6.21
C ALA A 146 17.44 -11.44 -5.08
N LEU A 147 16.30 -10.75 -5.10
CA LEU A 147 15.23 -10.94 -4.12
C LEU A 147 14.55 -12.31 -4.28
N GLY A 148 14.49 -12.84 -5.50
CA GLY A 148 13.75 -14.07 -5.82
C GLY A 148 12.23 -13.94 -5.60
N ALA A 149 11.50 -14.98 -5.99
CA ALA A 149 10.06 -15.04 -5.73
C ALA A 149 9.78 -15.38 -4.26
N GLN A 150 8.71 -14.82 -3.71
CA GLN A 150 8.20 -15.18 -2.39
C GLN A 150 7.61 -16.59 -2.40
N LYS A 151 7.67 -17.29 -1.27
CA LYS A 151 7.01 -18.60 -1.11
C LYS A 151 5.49 -18.48 -1.10
N ALA A 152 4.99 -17.33 -0.66
CA ALA A 152 3.58 -16.98 -0.67
C ALA A 152 3.25 -16.11 -1.87
N ASN A 153 2.02 -16.22 -2.39
CA ASN A 153 1.49 -15.21 -3.29
C ASN A 153 1.03 -13.95 -2.53
N LEU A 154 0.65 -12.91 -3.28
CA LEU A 154 0.33 -11.60 -2.72
C LEU A 154 -0.92 -11.65 -1.81
N GLU A 155 -1.94 -12.45 -2.14
CA GLU A 155 -3.09 -12.68 -1.24
C GLU A 155 -2.66 -13.35 0.06
N GLU A 156 -1.88 -14.44 -0.03
CA GLU A 156 -1.36 -15.15 1.13
C GLU A 156 -0.47 -14.23 1.99
N GLY A 157 0.26 -13.31 1.39
CA GLY A 157 1.04 -12.28 2.07
C GLY A 157 0.14 -11.32 2.87
N ILE A 158 -0.91 -10.80 2.25
CA ILE A 158 -1.90 -9.92 2.93
C ILE A 158 -2.59 -10.68 4.07
N LEU A 159 -3.06 -11.90 3.83
CA LEU A 159 -3.69 -12.75 4.85
C LEU A 159 -2.72 -13.06 6.00
N SER A 160 -1.46 -13.38 5.69
CA SER A 160 -0.42 -13.66 6.70
C SER A 160 -0.17 -12.47 7.62
N PHE A 161 -0.25 -11.25 7.09
CA PHE A 161 -0.20 -10.03 7.89
C PHE A 161 -1.44 -9.93 8.80
N ILE A 162 -2.64 -10.02 8.24
CA ILE A 162 -3.92 -9.90 8.96
C ILE A 162 -3.99 -10.93 10.10
N GLU A 163 -3.71 -12.19 9.83
CA GLU A 163 -3.67 -13.25 10.84
C GLU A 163 -2.60 -13.00 11.92
N GLY A 164 -1.43 -12.48 11.52
CA GLY A 164 -0.38 -12.10 12.46
C GLY A 164 -0.85 -11.03 13.45
N GLN A 165 -1.55 -10.01 12.95
CA GLN A 165 -2.13 -8.96 13.78
C GLN A 165 -3.27 -9.48 14.64
N ARG A 166 -4.17 -10.34 14.11
CA ARG A 166 -5.23 -10.97 14.91
C ARG A 166 -4.66 -11.79 16.06
N ARG A 167 -3.61 -12.58 15.82
CA ARG A 167 -2.93 -13.34 16.88
C ARG A 167 -2.28 -12.43 17.93
N ARG A 168 -1.69 -11.31 17.49
CA ARG A 168 -1.02 -10.36 18.39
C ARG A 168 -2.00 -9.55 19.25
N TRP A 169 -3.16 -9.21 18.70
CA TRP A 169 -4.13 -8.29 19.31
C TRP A 169 -5.47 -8.97 19.66
N SER A 170 -5.51 -10.31 19.74
CA SER A 170 -6.71 -11.09 20.08
C SER A 170 -7.20 -10.81 21.51
N ASP A 171 -6.31 -10.38 22.40
CA ASP A 171 -6.69 -9.88 23.72
C ASP A 171 -7.00 -8.38 23.64
N HIS A 172 -8.25 -8.02 23.90
CA HIS A 172 -8.74 -6.64 23.98
C HIS A 172 -7.91 -5.77 24.95
N ARG A 173 -7.29 -6.37 25.98
CA ARG A 173 -6.39 -5.64 26.90
C ARG A 173 -5.10 -5.19 26.22
N ALA A 174 -4.63 -5.90 25.20
CA ALA A 174 -3.44 -5.51 24.46
C ALA A 174 -3.67 -4.24 23.61
N LEU A 175 -4.92 -3.97 23.22
CA LEU A 175 -5.32 -2.79 22.45
C LEU A 175 -5.66 -1.58 23.32
N ALA A 176 -5.87 -1.79 24.63
CA ALA A 176 -6.31 -0.74 25.56
C ALA A 176 -5.37 0.48 25.53
N GLY A 177 -5.95 1.66 25.28
CA GLY A 177 -5.25 2.94 25.26
C GLY A 177 -4.43 3.21 23.99
N LYS A 178 -4.43 2.31 23.00
CA LYS A 178 -3.70 2.52 21.72
C LYS A 178 -4.32 3.60 20.83
N LEU A 179 -5.58 3.94 21.02
CA LEU A 179 -6.24 5.07 20.36
C LEU A 179 -6.74 6.13 21.36
N GLY A 180 -6.44 5.95 22.65
CA GLY A 180 -6.95 6.77 23.74
C GLY A 180 -8.30 6.29 24.30
N GLY A 181 -8.69 5.04 24.07
CA GLY A 181 -9.86 4.44 24.73
C GLY A 181 -9.63 4.29 26.24
N ASP A 182 -10.70 4.51 27.01
CA ASP A 182 -10.68 4.38 28.47
C ASP A 182 -11.04 2.96 28.95
N GLY A 183 -11.43 2.07 28.02
CA GLY A 183 -11.82 0.69 28.32
C GLY A 183 -13.22 0.53 28.91
N ASP A 184 -13.86 1.62 29.33
CA ASP A 184 -15.17 1.64 29.99
C ASP A 184 -16.26 2.15 29.05
N TRP A 185 -16.11 3.36 28.50
CA TRP A 185 -17.04 3.98 27.57
C TRP A 185 -16.63 3.81 26.11
N ALA A 186 -15.32 3.81 25.84
CA ALA A 186 -14.77 3.63 24.51
C ALA A 186 -13.76 2.48 24.51
N LYS A 187 -14.16 1.35 23.91
CA LYS A 187 -13.31 0.16 23.79
C LYS A 187 -12.63 0.11 22.44
N GLU A 188 -11.35 -0.20 22.42
CA GLU A 188 -10.63 -0.42 21.16
C GLU A 188 -10.84 -1.84 20.63
N ARG A 189 -11.12 -1.94 19.33
CA ARG A 189 -11.10 -3.20 18.58
C ARG A 189 -10.14 -3.12 17.41
N LEU A 190 -9.67 -4.30 17.00
CA LEU A 190 -8.82 -4.42 15.83
C LEU A 190 -9.64 -4.21 14.56
N ALA A 191 -9.15 -3.31 13.71
CA ALA A 191 -9.61 -3.13 12.35
C ALA A 191 -8.42 -3.11 11.41
N PHE A 192 -8.71 -3.25 10.12
CA PHE A 192 -7.72 -3.25 9.07
C PHE A 192 -8.08 -2.23 8.01
N GLY A 193 -7.04 -1.63 7.43
CA GLY A 193 -7.15 -0.88 6.19
C GLY A 193 -6.38 -1.59 5.08
N LEU A 194 -6.93 -1.58 3.88
CA LEU A 194 -6.30 -2.06 2.66
C LEU A 194 -6.42 -0.97 1.60
N PHE A 195 -5.32 -0.69 0.91
CA PHE A 195 -5.25 0.32 -0.14
C PHE A 195 -4.35 -0.15 -1.28
N VAL A 196 -4.82 0.02 -2.51
CA VAL A 196 -4.02 -0.16 -3.71
C VAL A 196 -3.40 1.19 -4.03
N GLU A 197 -2.12 1.36 -3.72
CA GLU A 197 -1.39 2.61 -4.01
C GLU A 197 -1.19 2.81 -5.51
N ASN A 198 -0.90 1.71 -6.21
CA ASN A 198 -0.76 1.70 -7.66
C ASN A 198 -1.17 0.34 -8.22
N GLY A 199 -2.33 0.27 -8.87
CA GLY A 199 -2.91 -0.94 -9.43
C GLY A 199 -2.15 -1.43 -10.67
N ASN A 200 -1.63 -0.53 -11.49
CA ASN A 200 -0.85 -0.91 -12.67
C ASN A 200 0.42 -1.68 -12.30
N TRP A 201 1.08 -1.25 -11.22
CA TRP A 201 2.33 -1.83 -10.76
C TRP A 201 2.17 -2.72 -9.53
N GLN A 202 0.95 -2.99 -9.08
CA GLN A 202 0.68 -3.87 -7.93
C GLN A 202 1.44 -3.44 -6.67
N VAL A 203 1.32 -2.16 -6.32
CA VAL A 203 1.78 -1.62 -5.04
C VAL A 203 0.58 -1.58 -4.10
N VAL A 204 0.60 -2.44 -3.09
CA VAL A 204 -0.52 -2.65 -2.16
C VAL A 204 -0.05 -2.36 -0.75
N ARG A 205 -0.87 -1.65 0.02
CA ARG A 205 -0.65 -1.41 1.44
C ARG A 205 -1.77 -2.01 2.26
N VAL A 206 -1.41 -2.69 3.33
CA VAL A 206 -2.36 -3.15 4.36
C VAL A 206 -1.82 -2.76 5.73
N TRP A 207 -2.71 -2.32 6.62
CA TRP A 207 -2.36 -1.92 7.97
C TRP A 207 -3.41 -2.36 8.98
N SER A 208 -2.97 -2.59 10.21
CA SER A 208 -3.84 -2.78 11.36
C SER A 208 -4.01 -1.45 12.08
N ARG A 209 -5.17 -1.23 12.69
CA ARG A 209 -5.43 -0.07 13.53
C ARG A 209 -6.38 -0.42 14.67
N PRO A 210 -6.30 0.31 15.79
CA PRO A 210 -7.42 0.33 16.72
C PRO A 210 -8.58 1.13 16.12
N TRP A 211 -9.80 0.72 16.46
CA TRP A 211 -11.05 1.42 16.18
C TRP A 211 -11.83 1.54 17.49
N LEU A 212 -12.31 2.75 17.82
CA LEU A 212 -13.11 2.97 19.03
C LEU A 212 -14.55 2.52 18.78
N LEU A 213 -15.02 1.60 19.61
CA LEU A 213 -16.44 1.32 19.77
C LEU A 213 -16.93 2.04 21.02
N THR A 214 -17.77 3.04 20.81
CA THR A 214 -18.57 3.67 21.87
C THR A 214 -19.87 2.89 22.05
N LYS A 215 -20.34 2.76 23.29
CA LYS A 215 -21.69 2.27 23.57
C LYS A 215 -22.76 3.31 23.24
#